data_AF-A0A3D1HC26-F1
#
_entry.id   AF-A0A3D1HC26-F1
#
_cell.length_a   1.000
_cell.length_b   1.000
_cell.length_c   1.000
_cell.angle_alpha   90.00
_cell.angle_beta   90.00
_cell.angle_gamma   90.00
#
_symmetry.space_group_name_H-M   'P 1'
#
loop_
_entity.id
_entity.type
_entity.pdbx_description
1 polymer ?
#
loop_
_entity_poly.entity_id
_entity_poly.type
_entity_poly.pdbx_seq_one_letter_code
_entity_poly.pdbx_strand_id
1 'polypeptide(L)' 'ESQERMAVVVAPEDAEKFRALASKENLESTIVAQVKAEPRLKMTWNGKTIVDISREFLNSNGAEK' A
#
# COMPACT_ATOMS: atom_id res chain seq x y z
N GLU A 1 10.41 -4.54 -12.99
CA GLU A 1 10.33 -3.72 -11.77
C GLU A 1 10.74 -2.29 -12.10
N SER A 2 9.90 -1.29 -11.83
CA SER A 2 10.34 0.11 -11.98
C SER A 2 11.31 0.45 -10.86
N GLN A 3 12.40 1.13 -11.21
CA GLN A 3 13.42 1.61 -10.26
C GLN A 3 12.91 2.84 -9.49
N GLU A 4 13.61 3.19 -8.40
CA GLU A 4 13.40 4.44 -7.63
C GLU A 4 12.01 4.63 -7.00
N ARG A 5 11.41 3.55 -6.47
CA ARG A 5 10.16 3.62 -5.71
C ARG A 5 10.33 3.18 -4.27
N MET A 6 9.66 3.87 -3.37
CA MET A 6 9.63 3.55 -1.94
C MET A 6 8.18 3.55 -1.43
N ALA A 7 7.85 2.56 -0.61
CA ALA A 7 6.60 2.54 0.15
C ALA A 7 6.91 2.87 1.62
N VAL A 8 6.11 3.75 2.21
CA VAL A 8 6.21 4.13 3.62
C VAL A 8 4.85 3.99 4.29
N VAL A 9 4.87 3.68 5.59
CA VAL A 9 3.67 3.67 6.43
C VAL A 9 3.77 4.83 7.39
N VAL A 10 2.72 5.63 7.45
CA VAL A 10 2.61 6.80 8.34
C VAL A 10 1.28 6.73 9.09
N ALA A 11 1.22 7.42 10.23
CA ALA A 11 -0.04 7.64 10.94
C ALA A 11 -1.02 8.40 10.03
N PRO A 12 -2.34 8.11 10.09
CA PRO A 12 -3.33 8.73 9.20
C PRO A 12 -3.35 10.27 9.31
N GLU A 13 -3.13 10.81 10.50
CA GLU A 13 -3.03 12.25 10.76
C GLU A 13 -1.79 12.92 10.14
N ASP A 14 -0.73 12.16 9.88
CA ASP A 14 0.52 12.65 9.32
C ASP A 14 0.61 12.52 7.80
N ALA A 15 -0.36 11.86 7.14
CA ALA A 15 -0.32 11.56 5.71
C ALA A 15 -0.15 12.81 4.83
N GLU A 16 -0.95 13.85 5.07
CA GLU A 16 -0.86 15.09 4.31
C GLU A 16 0.41 15.88 4.62
N LYS A 17 0.85 15.87 5.89
CA LYS A 17 2.11 16.49 6.30
C LYS A 17 3.31 15.82 5.62
N PHE A 18 3.33 14.50 5.56
CA PHE A 18 4.36 13.73 4.87
C PHE A 18 4.42 14.09 3.38
N ARG A 19 3.26 14.12 2.71
CA ARG A 19 3.18 14.49 1.28
C ARG A 19 3.66 15.91 1.02
N ALA A 20 3.33 16.85 1.90
CA ALA A 20 3.81 18.23 1.81
C ALA A 20 5.34 18.32 1.98
N LEU A 21 5.94 17.52 2.87
CA LEU A 21 7.39 17.44 3.02
C LEU A 21 8.05 16.81 1.79
N ALA A 22 7.53 15.70 1.27
CA ALA A 22 8.02 15.07 0.05
C ALA A 22 7.98 16.04 -1.15
N SER A 23 6.88 16.80 -1.30
CA SER A 23 6.75 17.80 -2.36
C SER A 23 7.78 18.92 -2.26
N LYS A 24 8.19 19.33 -1.05
CA LYS A 24 9.26 20.33 -0.86
C LYS A 24 10.63 19.84 -1.35
N GLU A 25 10.85 18.53 -1.29
CA GLU A 25 12.05 17.85 -1.79
C GLU A 25 11.94 17.46 -3.28
N ASN A 26 10.91 17.96 -3.99
CA ASN A 26 10.62 17.62 -5.39
C ASN A 26 10.38 16.11 -5.61
N LEU A 27 9.81 15.42 -4.60
CA LEU A 27 9.42 14.01 -4.67
C LEU A 27 7.90 13.88 -4.86
N GLU A 28 7.49 13.03 -5.81
CA GLU A 28 6.09 12.66 -5.97
C GLU A 28 5.64 11.70 -4.86
N SER A 29 4.47 11.96 -4.27
CA SER A 29 3.91 11.11 -3.22
C SER A 29 2.39 10.93 -3.36
N THR A 30 1.96 9.67 -3.39
CA THR A 30 0.57 9.27 -3.59
C THR A 30 0.16 8.25 -2.52
N ILE A 31 -1.00 8.47 -1.89
CA ILE A 31 -1.58 7.48 -0.99
C ILE A 31 -2.15 6.35 -1.83
N VAL A 32 -1.52 5.18 -1.75
CA VAL A 32 -1.90 4.00 -2.55
C VAL A 32 -2.73 2.97 -1.78
N ALA A 33 -2.72 3.03 -0.43
CA ALA A 33 -3.43 2.07 0.41
C ALA A 33 -3.73 2.66 1.80
N GLN A 34 -4.67 2.02 2.50
CA GLN A 34 -4.93 2.24 3.92
C GLN A 34 -4.79 0.92 4.67
N VAL A 35 -4.11 0.96 5.82
CA VAL A 35 -4.00 -0.20 6.71
C VAL A 35 -5.34 -0.38 7.43
N LYS A 36 -5.87 -1.60 7.39
CA LYS A 36 -7.11 -1.99 8.07
C LYS A 36 -6.81 -3.10 9.07
N ALA A 37 -7.67 -3.24 10.08
CA ALA A 37 -7.57 -4.33 11.06
C ALA A 37 -7.84 -5.71 10.45
N GLU A 38 -8.59 -5.77 9.34
CA GLU A 38 -8.86 -7.01 8.62
C GLU A 38 -7.55 -7.57 8.05
N PRO A 39 -7.15 -8.81 8.37
CA PRO A 39 -5.86 -9.39 7.97
C PRO A 39 -5.89 -9.89 6.53
N ARG A 40 -6.19 -9.00 5.58
CA ARG A 40 -6.34 -9.30 4.15
C ARG A 40 -5.78 -8.19 3.29
N LEU A 41 -5.19 -8.57 2.15
CA LEU A 41 -4.86 -7.65 1.07
C LEU A 41 -6.04 -7.61 0.10
N LYS A 42 -6.69 -6.44 0.02
CA LYS A 42 -7.75 -6.16 -0.95
C LYS A 42 -7.31 -5.07 -1.91
N MET A 43 -7.39 -5.32 -3.21
CA MET A 43 -7.16 -4.31 -4.25
C MET A 43 -8.41 -4.16 -5.11
N THR A 44 -8.84 -2.92 -5.30
CA THR A 44 -9.99 -2.57 -6.12
C THR A 44 -9.54 -1.78 -7.34
N TRP A 45 -10.04 -2.15 -8.51
CA TRP A 45 -9.83 -1.45 -9.76
C TRP A 45 -11.17 -1.17 -10.43
N ASN A 46 -11.45 0.11 -10.75
CA ASN A 46 -12.72 0.55 -11.34
C ASN A 46 -13.97 -0.02 -10.62
N GLY A 47 -13.96 0.03 -9.28
CA GLY A 47 -15.06 -0.47 -8.44
C GLY A 47 -15.15 -1.99 -8.31
N LYS A 48 -14.27 -2.76 -8.98
CA LYS A 48 -14.23 -4.22 -8.90
C LYS A 48 -13.05 -4.67 -8.05
N THR A 49 -13.27 -5.60 -7.12
CA THR A 49 -12.18 -6.26 -6.39
C THR A 49 -11.44 -7.21 -7.32
N ILE A 50 -10.15 -6.97 -7.52
CA ILE A 50 -9.29 -7.78 -8.40
C ILE A 50 -8.30 -8.64 -7.62
N VAL A 51 -8.02 -8.29 -6.36
CA VAL A 51 -7.21 -9.08 -5.43
C VAL A 51 -7.92 -9.12 -4.09
N ASP A 52 -8.08 -10.31 -3.52
CA ASP A 52 -8.61 -10.52 -2.18
C ASP A 52 -7.96 -11.76 -1.55
N ILE A 53 -6.90 -11.55 -0.78
CA ILE A 53 -6.02 -12.63 -0.28
C ILE A 53 -5.81 -12.45 1.22
N SER A 54 -5.81 -13.55 2.00
CA SER A 54 -5.50 -13.48 3.43
C SER A 54 -4.02 -13.19 3.69
N ARG A 55 -3.74 -12.49 4.79
CA ARG A 55 -2.37 -12.23 5.24
C ARG A 55 -1.62 -13.53 5.55
N GLU A 56 -2.34 -14.53 6.08
CA GLU A 56 -1.79 -15.87 6.34
C GLU A 56 -1.29 -16.53 5.06
N PHE A 57 -2.07 -16.52 3.97
CA PHE A 57 -1.64 -17.07 2.69
C PHE A 57 -0.47 -16.28 2.07
N LEU A 58 -0.43 -14.96 2.23
CA LEU A 58 0.72 -14.16 1.81
C LEU A 58 1.99 -14.46 2.62
N ASN A 59 1.83 -14.94 3.86
CA ASN A 59 2.94 -15.33 4.72
C ASN A 59 3.35 -16.80 4.52
N SER A 60 2.57 -17.61 3.80
CA SER A 60 3.05 -18.90 3.31
C SER A 60 3.99 -18.66 2.13
N ASN A 61 4.91 -19.58 1.85
CA ASN A 61 5.79 -19.52 0.68
C ASN A 61 5.03 -19.73 -0.66
N GLY A 62 3.76 -19.33 -0.73
CA GLY A 62 2.80 -19.67 -1.77
C GLY A 62 1.98 -20.91 -1.44
N ALA A 63 1.17 -21.34 -2.41
CA ALA A 63 0.53 -22.65 -2.40
C ALA A 63 1.58 -23.73 -2.73
N GLU A 64 1.44 -24.93 -2.17
CA GLU A 64 2.19 -26.08 -2.66
C GLU A 64 1.93 -26.27 -4.17
N LYS A 65 2.99 -26.62 -4.91
CA LYS A 65 2.93 -26.84 -6.37
C LYS A 65 2.05 -28.02 -6.73
#